data_AF-X1A1C6-F1
#
_entry.id   AF-X1A1C6-F1
#
_cell.length_a   1.000
_cell.length_b   1.000
_cell.length_c   1.000
_cell.angle_alpha   90.00
_cell.angle_beta   90.00
_cell.angle_gamma   90.00
#
_symmetry.space_group_name_H-M   'P 1'
#
loop_
_entity.id
_entity.type
_entity.pdbx_description
1 polymer ?
#
loop_
_entity_poly.entity_id
_entity_poly.type
_entity_poly.pdbx_seq_one_letter_code
_entity_poly.pdbx_strand_id
1 'polypeptide(L)'
;AIMGSYVIIFSIVGIYWIWEIIVKQNNFTLTKIPYWKYWVVPFALLSFWSPVELEFKPIYLLTSDYGIAFCFTAPVILAILSLYHPQVNMAVLRVTSFVGLFVGIFSYINNWFEKINYRKARFWLVVLIITILAWPVIIFFSGAFEGADITILAGGFYWQAFLYALWE
;
A
#
# COMPACT_ATOMS: atom_id res chain seq x y z
N ALA A 1 -21.63 -3.10 -8.78
CA ALA A 1 -20.72 -3.53 -9.87
C ALA A 1 -19.33 -2.92 -9.73
N ILE A 2 -19.18 -1.58 -9.74
CA ILE A 2 -17.87 -0.88 -9.78
C ILE A 2 -16.93 -1.19 -8.60
N MET A 3 -17.43 -1.33 -7.37
CA MET A 3 -16.57 -1.74 -6.23
C MET A 3 -16.04 -3.17 -6.36
N GLY A 4 -16.79 -4.09 -6.96
CA GLY A 4 -16.37 -5.49 -7.12
C GLY A 4 -15.21 -5.64 -8.11
N SER A 5 -15.17 -4.81 -9.17
CA SER A 5 -14.04 -4.79 -10.10
C SER A 5 -12.75 -4.29 -9.46
N TYR A 6 -12.82 -3.35 -8.52
CA TYR A 6 -11.63 -2.88 -7.80
C TYR A 6 -11.08 -3.94 -6.85
N VAL A 7 -11.94 -4.71 -6.18
CA VAL A 7 -11.50 -5.84 -5.34
C VAL A 7 -10.70 -6.84 -6.17
N ILE A 8 -11.16 -7.21 -7.37
CA ILE A 8 -10.44 -8.12 -8.27
C ILE A 8 -9.07 -7.53 -8.65
N ILE A 9 -9.02 -6.24 -8.99
CA ILE A 9 -7.79 -5.57 -9.39
C ILE A 9 -6.77 -5.53 -8.24
N PHE A 10 -7.20 -5.21 -7.02
CA PHE A 10 -6.32 -5.22 -5.85
C PHE A 10 -5.89 -6.64 -5.46
N SER A 11 -6.77 -7.64 -5.55
CA SER A 11 -6.37 -9.05 -5.38
C SER A 11 -5.28 -9.48 -6.35
N ILE A 12 -5.33 -9.02 -7.61
CA ILE A 12 -4.27 -9.31 -8.58
C ILE A 12 -2.94 -8.70 -8.13
N VAL A 13 -2.93 -7.43 -7.69
CA VAL A 13 -1.72 -6.78 -7.15
C VAL A 13 -1.19 -7.57 -5.95
N GLY A 14 -2.07 -7.94 -5.01
CA GLY A 14 -1.71 -8.75 -3.84
C GLY A 14 -1.08 -10.09 -4.23
N ILE A 15 -1.59 -10.77 -5.26
CA ILE A 15 -1.00 -12.03 -5.76
C ILE A 15 0.43 -11.81 -6.28
N TYR A 16 0.69 -10.72 -7.01
CA TYR A 16 2.05 -10.41 -7.48
C TYR A 16 3.00 -10.08 -6.33
N TRP A 17 2.52 -9.40 -5.28
CA TRP A 17 3.28 -9.17 -4.07
C TRP A 17 3.54 -10.47 -3.29
N ILE A 18 2.56 -11.37 -3.19
CA ILE A 18 2.74 -12.70 -2.60
C ILE A 18 3.76 -13.52 -3.40
N TRP A 19 3.67 -13.47 -4.73
CA TRP A 19 4.64 -14.16 -5.59
C TRP A 19 6.06 -13.65 -5.37
N GLU A 20 6.21 -12.34 -5.14
CA GLU A 20 7.51 -11.75 -4.84
C GLU A 20 8.11 -12.21 -3.51
N ILE A 21 7.29 -12.48 -2.50
CA ILE A 21 7.77 -13.07 -1.24
C ILE A 21 8.40 -14.44 -1.45
N ILE A 22 7.91 -15.21 -2.44
CA ILE A 22 8.44 -16.54 -2.79
C ILE A 22 9.74 -16.40 -3.59
N VAL A 23 9.77 -15.47 -4.54
CA VAL A 23 10.86 -15.30 -5.50
C VAL A 23 12.04 -14.51 -4.90
N LYS A 24 11.80 -13.67 -3.88
CA LYS A 24 12.78 -12.87 -3.13
C LYS A 24 13.76 -12.12 -4.03
N GLN A 25 13.26 -11.49 -5.09
CA GLN A 25 14.09 -10.73 -6.03
C GLN A 25 14.40 -9.31 -5.54
N ASN A 26 13.58 -8.76 -4.67
CA ASN A 26 13.76 -7.44 -4.07
C ASN A 26 14.95 -7.44 -3.11
N ASN A 27 16.04 -6.80 -3.53
CA ASN A 27 17.20 -6.57 -2.70
C ASN A 27 17.23 -5.11 -2.23
N PHE A 28 16.88 -4.88 -0.96
CA PHE A 28 16.88 -3.56 -0.33
C PHE A 28 18.18 -3.25 0.43
N THR A 29 19.29 -3.92 0.08
CA THR A 29 20.59 -3.57 0.68
C THR A 29 20.91 -2.10 0.41
N LEU A 30 21.44 -1.42 1.44
CA LEU A 30 21.84 0.00 1.41
C LEU A 30 23.01 0.21 0.44
N THR A 31 22.72 0.10 -0.84
CA THR A 31 23.64 0.38 -1.93
C THR A 31 23.68 1.89 -2.11
N LYS A 32 24.82 2.46 -2.54
CA LYS A 32 24.91 3.90 -2.84
C LYS A 32 23.94 4.25 -3.98
N ILE A 33 22.79 4.82 -3.64
CA ILE A 33 21.78 5.28 -4.59
C ILE A 33 22.28 6.57 -5.24
N PRO A 34 22.29 6.70 -6.58
CA PRO A 34 22.71 7.93 -7.24
C PRO A 34 21.73 9.08 -6.94
N TYR A 35 22.27 10.27 -6.68
CA TYR A 35 21.48 11.46 -6.27
C TYR A 35 20.35 11.85 -7.23
N TRP A 36 20.48 11.55 -8.54
CA TRP A 36 19.44 11.84 -9.53
C TRP A 36 18.11 11.10 -9.29
N LYS A 37 18.15 9.90 -8.69
CA LYS A 37 16.93 9.12 -8.43
C LYS A 37 16.06 9.69 -7.31
N TYR A 38 16.62 10.57 -6.47
CA TYR A 38 15.86 11.22 -5.41
C TYR A 38 14.78 12.18 -5.94
N TRP A 39 14.76 12.47 -7.24
CA TRP A 39 13.69 13.26 -7.88
C TRP A 39 12.29 12.65 -7.69
N VAL A 40 12.18 11.35 -7.37
CA VAL A 40 10.88 10.70 -7.08
C VAL A 40 10.36 11.00 -5.67
N VAL A 41 11.24 11.38 -4.73
CA VAL A 41 10.88 11.63 -3.32
C VAL A 41 9.89 12.79 -3.15
N PRO A 42 10.04 13.95 -3.83
CA PRO A 42 9.03 15.02 -3.79
C PRO A 42 7.62 14.56 -4.19
N PHE A 43 7.50 13.67 -5.18
CA PHE A 43 6.18 13.15 -5.60
C PHE A 43 5.54 12.24 -4.55
N ALA A 44 6.35 11.44 -3.87
CA ALA A 44 5.88 10.63 -2.74
C ALA A 44 5.41 11.53 -1.58
N LEU A 45 6.19 12.54 -1.22
CA LEU A 45 5.83 13.50 -0.15
C LEU A 45 4.57 14.30 -0.49
N LEU A 46 4.39 14.68 -1.76
CA LEU A 46 3.20 15.38 -2.22
C LEU A 46 1.95 14.49 -2.15
N SER A 47 2.11 13.18 -2.39
CA SER A 47 1.03 12.20 -2.21
C SER A 47 0.60 12.08 -0.74
N PHE A 48 1.54 12.15 0.21
CA PHE A 48 1.25 12.17 1.65
C PHE A 48 0.52 13.44 2.09
N TRP A 49 0.90 14.59 1.55
CA TRP A 49 0.34 15.87 1.99
C TRP A 49 -1.15 15.99 1.66
N SER A 50 -1.58 15.45 0.50
CA SER A 50 -2.97 15.41 0.00
C SER A 50 -3.84 16.57 0.54
N PRO A 51 -3.49 17.83 0.25
CA PRO A 51 -4.12 18.97 0.90
C PRO A 51 -5.56 19.13 0.44
N VAL A 52 -6.50 19.04 1.38
CA VAL A 52 -7.88 19.52 1.19
C VAL A 52 -7.91 21.06 1.22
N GLU A 53 -6.98 21.67 1.97
CA GLU A 53 -6.76 23.10 2.07
C GLU A 53 -5.27 23.42 1.80
N LEU A 54 -4.98 24.52 1.11
CA LEU A 54 -3.62 24.90 0.65
C LEU A 54 -2.65 25.34 1.77
N GLU A 55 -3.02 25.15 3.04
CA GLU A 55 -2.18 25.49 4.19
C GLU A 55 -1.20 24.34 4.51
N PHE A 56 0.10 24.57 4.28
CA PHE A 56 1.14 23.61 4.61
C PHE A 56 1.37 23.56 6.14
N LYS A 57 0.63 22.69 6.84
CA LYS A 57 0.89 22.36 8.26
C LYS A 57 1.60 21.01 8.35
N PRO A 58 2.83 20.93 8.91
CA PRO A 58 3.60 19.69 9.02
C PRO A 58 2.88 18.58 9.79
N ILE A 59 1.94 18.94 10.68
CA ILE A 59 1.13 17.99 11.46
C ILE A 59 0.32 17.05 10.55
N TYR A 60 -0.14 17.54 9.39
CA TYR A 60 -0.90 16.72 8.45
C TYR A 60 -0.07 15.61 7.81
N LEU A 61 1.25 15.75 7.79
CA LEU A 61 2.15 14.70 7.29
C LEU A 61 2.15 13.48 8.22
N LEU A 62 1.77 13.65 9.49
CA LEU A 62 1.69 12.60 10.52
C LEU A 62 0.26 12.15 10.81
N THR A 63 -0.75 13.00 10.60
CA THR A 63 -2.16 12.71 10.95
C THR A 63 -3.07 12.48 9.75
N SER A 64 -2.52 12.46 8.53
CA SER A 64 -3.33 12.26 7.33
C SER A 64 -3.70 10.78 7.14
N ASP A 65 -4.89 10.54 6.58
CA ASP A 65 -5.42 9.21 6.23
C ASP A 65 -4.67 8.57 5.03
N TYR A 66 -3.45 9.03 4.72
CA TYR A 66 -2.66 8.56 3.57
C TYR A 66 -2.37 7.06 3.66
N GLY A 67 -2.16 6.51 4.86
CA GLY A 67 -1.71 5.13 5.07
C GLY A 67 -2.81 4.10 4.85
N ILE A 68 -4.07 4.52 4.80
CA ILE A 68 -5.24 3.64 4.67
C ILE A 68 -5.86 3.68 3.27
N ALA A 69 -5.36 4.55 2.38
CA ALA A 69 -5.89 4.72 1.04
C ALA A 69 -4.84 4.32 0.00
N PHE A 70 -5.13 3.22 -0.72
CA PHE A 70 -4.26 2.68 -1.77
C PHE A 70 -3.75 3.73 -2.75
N CYS A 71 -4.60 4.70 -3.11
CA CYS A 71 -4.26 5.78 -4.04
C CYS A 71 -3.10 6.67 -3.57
N PHE A 72 -2.89 6.79 -2.26
CA PHE A 72 -1.82 7.58 -1.64
C PHE A 72 -0.64 6.72 -1.18
N THR A 73 -0.86 5.44 -0.85
CA THR A 73 0.24 4.51 -0.51
C THR A 73 0.99 4.01 -1.74
N ALA A 74 0.30 3.76 -2.86
CA ALA A 74 0.92 3.22 -4.07
C ALA A 74 2.05 4.11 -4.62
N PRO A 75 1.93 5.45 -4.73
CA PRO A 75 3.02 6.32 -5.17
C PRO A 75 4.28 6.21 -4.30
N VAL A 76 4.11 5.98 -3.00
CA VAL A 76 5.21 5.86 -2.02
C VAL A 76 5.94 4.53 -2.21
N ILE A 77 5.19 3.44 -2.29
CA ILE A 77 5.73 2.10 -2.56
C ILE A 77 6.49 2.12 -3.90
N LEU A 78 5.91 2.72 -4.93
CA LEU A 78 6.54 2.87 -6.24
C LEU A 78 7.77 3.76 -6.20
N ALA A 79 7.78 4.83 -5.40
CA ALA A 79 8.95 5.68 -5.22
C ALA A 79 10.11 4.89 -4.59
N ILE A 80 9.83 4.09 -3.55
CA ILE A 80 10.82 3.21 -2.93
C ILE A 80 11.35 2.20 -3.95
N LEU A 81 10.46 1.45 -4.63
CA LEU A 81 10.89 0.46 -5.63
C LEU A 81 11.68 1.10 -6.78
N SER A 82 11.33 2.31 -7.20
CA SER A 82 12.05 3.06 -8.25
C SER A 82 13.46 3.47 -7.81
N LEU A 83 13.65 3.86 -6.54
CA LEU A 83 14.97 4.19 -5.99
C LEU A 83 15.92 2.98 -6.04
N TYR A 84 15.41 1.79 -5.68
CA TYR A 84 16.17 0.53 -5.63
C TYR A 84 16.30 -0.18 -7.00
N HIS A 85 15.65 0.30 -8.06
CA HIS A 85 15.84 -0.24 -9.42
C HIS A 85 17.33 -0.16 -9.85
N PRO A 86 17.93 -1.20 -10.49
CA PRO A 86 17.33 -2.40 -11.07
C PRO A 86 17.26 -3.62 -10.14
N GLN A 87 17.55 -3.48 -8.84
CA GLN A 87 17.65 -4.60 -7.89
C GLN A 87 16.30 -5.05 -7.32
N VAL A 88 15.20 -4.73 -8.01
CA VAL A 88 13.81 -5.01 -7.59
C VAL A 88 13.10 -5.85 -8.63
N ASN A 89 12.07 -6.59 -8.22
CA ASN A 89 11.25 -7.35 -9.15
C ASN A 89 10.49 -6.40 -10.10
N MET A 90 10.88 -6.45 -11.37
CA MET A 90 10.27 -5.70 -12.46
C MET A 90 8.78 -5.98 -12.64
N ALA A 91 8.32 -7.21 -12.35
CA ALA A 91 6.90 -7.56 -12.47
C ALA A 91 6.06 -6.81 -11.42
N VAL A 92 6.49 -6.82 -10.16
CA VAL A 92 5.80 -6.10 -9.07
C VAL A 92 5.77 -4.60 -9.34
N LEU A 93 6.91 -4.02 -9.73
CA LEU A 93 7.00 -2.61 -10.07
C LEU A 93 6.03 -2.25 -11.21
N ARG A 94 5.99 -3.03 -12.29
CA ARG A 94 5.14 -2.75 -13.46
C ARG A 94 3.67 -2.94 -13.16
N VAL A 95 3.28 -4.04 -12.52
CA VAL A 95 1.88 -4.35 -12.22
C VAL A 95 1.33 -3.32 -11.23
N THR A 96 2.07 -3.02 -10.15
CA THR A 96 1.66 -2.02 -9.16
C THR A 96 1.57 -0.62 -9.78
N SER A 97 2.52 -0.25 -10.66
CA SER A 97 2.48 1.04 -11.37
C SER A 97 1.26 1.14 -12.29
N PHE A 98 1.01 0.09 -13.08
CA PHE A 98 -0.07 0.05 -14.05
C PHE A 98 -1.44 0.10 -13.34
N VAL A 99 -1.62 -0.70 -12.30
CA VAL A 99 -2.86 -0.73 -11.52
C VAL A 99 -3.06 0.58 -10.77
N GLY A 100 -2.03 1.11 -10.11
CA GLY A 100 -2.10 2.39 -9.40
C GLY A 100 -2.50 3.55 -10.31
N LEU A 101 -1.90 3.64 -11.49
CA LEU A 101 -2.26 4.64 -12.49
C LEU A 101 -3.69 4.45 -12.98
N PHE A 102 -4.09 3.21 -13.29
CA PHE A 102 -5.45 2.92 -13.77
C PHE A 102 -6.50 3.31 -12.73
N VAL A 103 -6.33 2.88 -11.47
CA VAL A 103 -7.25 3.22 -10.38
C VAL A 103 -7.29 4.73 -10.14
N GLY A 104 -6.14 5.41 -10.17
CA GLY A 104 -6.06 6.87 -10.01
C GLY A 104 -6.83 7.63 -11.10
N ILE A 105 -6.60 7.28 -12.37
CA ILE A 105 -7.29 7.90 -13.51
C ILE A 105 -8.80 7.65 -13.45
N PHE A 106 -9.22 6.41 -13.19
CA PHE A 106 -10.64 6.08 -13.11
C PHE A 106 -11.34 6.77 -11.93
N SER A 107 -10.63 6.93 -10.81
CA SER A 107 -11.14 7.64 -9.63
C SER A 107 -11.35 9.13 -9.93
N TYR A 108 -10.40 9.74 -10.65
CA TYR A 108 -10.48 11.14 -11.08
C TYR A 108 -11.60 11.36 -12.10
N ILE A 109 -11.64 10.59 -13.20
CA ILE A 109 -12.64 10.76 -14.26
C ILE A 109 -14.08 10.60 -13.74
N ASN A 110 -14.29 9.68 -12.79
CA ASN A 110 -15.62 9.39 -12.30
C ASN A 110 -16.06 10.26 -11.11
N ASN A 111 -15.24 11.20 -10.65
CA ASN A 111 -15.44 11.96 -9.40
C ASN A 111 -15.88 11.04 -8.25
N TRP A 112 -15.11 9.96 -8.04
CA TRP A 112 -15.58 8.87 -7.18
C TRP A 112 -15.87 9.33 -5.75
N PHE A 113 -15.03 10.22 -5.21
CA PHE A 113 -15.18 10.81 -3.87
C PHE A 113 -16.49 11.60 -3.72
N GLU A 114 -16.94 12.33 -4.75
CA GLU A 114 -18.19 13.10 -4.71
C GLU A 114 -19.43 12.20 -4.76
N LYS A 115 -19.31 11.01 -5.36
CA LYS A 115 -20.42 10.05 -5.56
C LYS A 115 -20.57 9.05 -4.41
N ILE A 116 -19.68 9.07 -3.42
CA ILE A 116 -19.79 8.19 -2.25
C ILE A 116 -20.94 8.68 -1.35
N ASN A 117 -22.03 7.91 -1.34
CA ASN A 117 -23.16 8.15 -0.44
C ASN A 117 -22.73 7.89 1.03
N TYR A 118 -23.11 8.79 1.95
CA TYR A 118 -22.80 8.73 3.39
C TYR A 118 -23.09 7.36 4.02
N ARG A 119 -24.18 6.68 3.62
CA ARG A 119 -24.52 5.34 4.13
C ARG A 119 -23.48 4.29 3.72
N LYS A 120 -22.95 4.37 2.49
CA LYS A 120 -21.89 3.47 2.01
C LYS A 120 -20.55 3.83 2.66
N ALA A 121 -20.23 5.12 2.77
CA ALA A 121 -19.03 5.60 3.46
C ALA A 121 -18.97 5.07 4.90
N ARG A 122 -20.07 5.22 5.65
CA ARG A 122 -20.15 4.76 7.04
C ARG A 122 -20.06 3.25 7.16
N PHE A 123 -20.68 2.49 6.25
CA PHE A 123 -20.53 1.04 6.21
C PHE A 123 -19.06 0.62 6.04
N TRP A 124 -18.39 1.17 5.03
CA TRP A 124 -16.99 0.86 4.76
C TRP A 124 -16.04 1.37 5.86
N LEU A 125 -16.33 2.52 6.47
CA LEU A 125 -15.60 3.04 7.62
C LEU A 125 -15.71 2.09 8.83
N VAL A 126 -16.90 1.55 9.11
CA VAL A 126 -17.09 0.55 10.17
C VAL A 126 -16.33 -0.73 9.85
N VAL A 127 -16.41 -1.23 8.61
CA VAL A 127 -15.62 -2.40 8.18
C VAL A 127 -14.13 -2.13 8.39
N LEU A 128 -13.63 -0.96 8.00
CA LEU A 128 -12.23 -0.57 8.15
C LEU A 128 -11.81 -0.51 9.63
N ILE A 129 -12.60 0.14 10.50
CA ILE A 129 -12.34 0.19 11.95
C ILE A 129 -12.31 -1.21 12.57
N ILE A 130 -13.25 -2.08 12.19
CA ILE A 130 -13.29 -3.46 12.69
C ILE A 130 -12.03 -4.19 12.27
N THR A 131 -11.60 -4.05 11.02
CA THR A 131 -10.37 -4.71 10.54
C THR A 131 -9.12 -4.13 11.22
N ILE A 132 -9.04 -2.81 11.46
CA ILE A 132 -7.95 -2.19 12.25
C ILE A 132 -7.91 -2.78 13.66
N LEU A 133 -9.04 -2.90 14.35
CA LEU A 133 -9.07 -3.45 15.70
C LEU A 133 -8.80 -4.95 15.73
N ALA A 134 -9.18 -5.67 14.67
CA ALA A 134 -8.85 -7.07 14.50
C ALA A 134 -7.34 -7.28 14.31
N TRP A 135 -6.61 -6.31 13.75
CA TRP A 135 -5.18 -6.44 13.48
C TRP A 135 -4.33 -6.70 14.73
N PRO A 136 -4.33 -5.87 15.78
CA PRO A 136 -3.59 -6.13 17.02
C PRO A 136 -3.94 -7.48 17.65
N VAL A 137 -5.20 -7.91 17.53
CA VAL A 137 -5.66 -9.22 18.02
C VAL A 137 -5.04 -10.35 17.20
N ILE A 138 -5.03 -10.23 15.86
CA ILE A 138 -4.38 -11.19 14.97
C ILE A 138 -2.88 -11.25 15.25
N ILE A 139 -2.20 -10.12 15.48
CA ILE A 139 -0.77 -10.06 15.80
C ILE A 139 -0.47 -10.73 17.16
N PHE A 140 -1.35 -10.54 18.14
CA PHE A 140 -1.22 -11.16 19.45
C PHE A 140 -1.40 -12.68 19.38
N PHE A 141 -2.43 -13.15 18.65
CA PHE A 141 -2.68 -14.60 18.48
C PHE A 141 -1.75 -15.27 17.46
N SER A 142 -1.05 -14.51 16.61
CA SER A 142 -0.15 -15.06 15.61
C SER A 142 1.23 -15.47 16.14
N GLY A 143 1.53 -15.18 17.42
CA GLY A 143 2.79 -15.54 18.07
C GLY A 143 3.97 -14.62 17.73
N ALA A 144 3.71 -13.43 17.15
CA ALA A 144 4.75 -12.51 16.66
C ALA A 144 5.72 -11.99 17.75
N PHE A 145 5.35 -12.09 19.04
CA PHE A 145 6.18 -11.67 20.17
C PHE A 145 6.97 -12.81 20.83
N GLU A 146 6.70 -14.06 20.48
CA GLU A 146 7.30 -15.25 21.10
C GLU A 146 8.51 -15.76 20.30
N GLY A 147 9.50 -14.89 20.07
CA GLY A 147 10.87 -15.29 19.67
C GLY A 147 11.02 -16.17 18.41
N ALA A 148 9.97 -16.37 17.63
CA ALA A 148 9.98 -17.24 16.47
C ALA A 148 10.53 -16.47 15.28
N ASP A 149 11.48 -17.09 14.58
CA ASP A 149 12.29 -16.53 13.50
C ASP A 149 11.55 -15.49 12.65
N ILE A 150 12.25 -14.40 12.34
CA ILE A 150 11.80 -13.30 11.46
C ILE A 150 11.27 -13.85 10.11
N THR A 151 11.60 -15.09 9.73
CA THR A 151 11.07 -15.83 8.58
C THR A 151 9.54 -16.06 8.61
N ILE A 152 8.90 -16.13 9.78
CA ILE A 152 7.43 -16.26 9.91
C ILE A 152 6.73 -14.96 9.48
N LEU A 153 7.38 -13.81 9.71
CA LEU A 153 6.92 -12.48 9.30
C LEU A 153 7.46 -12.07 7.91
N ALA A 154 8.65 -12.56 7.52
CA ALA A 154 9.38 -12.15 6.33
C ALA A 154 9.20 -13.09 5.12
N GLY A 155 8.42 -14.17 5.23
CA GLY A 155 7.97 -14.94 4.08
C GLY A 155 8.03 -16.46 4.24
N GLY A 156 6.86 -17.08 4.10
CA GLY A 156 6.61 -18.51 3.99
C GLY A 156 5.11 -18.80 3.81
N PHE A 157 4.71 -20.06 3.67
CA PHE A 157 3.31 -20.47 3.48
C PHE A 157 2.54 -20.50 4.81
N TYR A 158 2.51 -19.36 5.50
CA TYR A 158 1.90 -19.17 6.81
C TYR A 158 0.70 -18.23 6.68
N TRP A 159 -0.41 -18.55 7.35
CA TRP A 159 -1.66 -17.77 7.27
C TRP A 159 -1.47 -16.33 7.79
N GLN A 160 -0.48 -16.12 8.65
CA GLN A 160 -0.04 -14.84 9.17
C GLN A 160 0.46 -13.91 8.04
N ALA A 161 1.40 -14.37 7.21
CA ALA A 161 1.94 -13.59 6.09
C ALA A 161 0.89 -13.28 5.02
N PHE A 162 -0.06 -14.21 4.81
CA PHE A 162 -1.21 -14.02 3.91
C PHE A 162 -2.15 -12.92 4.41
N LEU A 163 -2.46 -12.88 5.71
CA LEU A 163 -3.28 -11.81 6.28
C LEU A 163 -2.57 -10.45 6.17
N TYR A 164 -1.26 -10.39 6.39
CA TYR A 164 -0.49 -9.15 6.25
C TYR A 164 -0.47 -8.63 4.82
N ALA A 165 -0.35 -9.52 3.82
CA ALA A 165 -0.43 -9.16 2.41
C ALA A 165 -1.86 -8.79 1.94
N LEU A 166 -2.90 -9.25 2.63
CA LEU A 166 -4.31 -8.92 2.36
C LEU A 166 -4.74 -7.55 2.89
N TRP A 167 -3.93 -6.95 3.76
CA TRP A 167 -4.19 -5.64 4.35
C TRP A 167 -3.70 -4.47 3.50
N GLU A 168 -2.74 -4.71 2.61
CA GLU A 168 -2.35 -3.76 1.55
C GLU A 168 -3.28 -3.86 0.33
#